data_AF-A0A4S8J2N1-F1
#
_entry.id   AF-A0A4S8J2N1-F1
#
_cell.length_a   1.000
_cell.length_b   1.000
_cell.length_c   1.000
_cell.angle_alpha   90.00
_cell.angle_beta   90.00
_cell.angle_gamma   90.00
#
_symmetry.space_group_name_H-M   'P 1'
#
loop_
_entity.id
_entity.type
_entity.pdbx_description
1 polymer ?
#
loop_
_entity_poly.entity_id
_entity_poly.type
_entity_poly.pdbx_seq_one_letter_code
_entity_poly.pdbx_strand_id
1 'polypeptide(L)'
;MDLLHRSPTAKTVVAAFPKVVKALQAMGSGAMVVNVGSDGKMRRMLDDPDGKVMSFVTSAMEFQGYLYLGSLHSNFVGKLNIRSDHPL
;
A
#
# COMPACT_ATOMS: atom_id res chain seq x y z
N MET A 1 7.15 10.04 7.94
CA MET A 1 6.14 9.44 8.84
C MET A 1 6.71 8.95 10.18
N ASP A 2 7.99 8.54 10.25
CA ASP A 2 8.59 7.95 11.46
C ASP A 2 8.45 8.79 12.76
N LEU A 3 8.67 10.12 12.68
CA LEU A 3 8.49 11.04 13.83
C LEU A 3 7.05 11.07 14.38
N LEU A 4 6.04 10.99 13.49
CA LEU A 4 4.62 10.99 13.86
C LEU A 4 4.22 9.71 14.60
N HIS A 5 4.82 8.57 14.25
CA HIS A 5 4.56 7.31 14.93
C HIS A 5 5.20 7.27 16.32
N ARG A 6 6.31 7.99 16.51
CA ARG A 6 7.14 7.93 17.72
C ARG A 6 6.78 8.97 18.80
N SER A 7 6.07 10.05 18.46
CA SER A 7 5.78 11.16 19.37
C SER A 7 4.28 11.51 19.48
N PRO A 8 3.67 11.48 20.69
CA PRO A 8 2.30 11.92 20.92
C PRO A 8 2.08 13.42 20.67
N THR A 9 3.03 14.28 21.04
CA THR A 9 2.90 15.74 20.87
C THR A 9 2.95 16.14 19.40
N ALA A 10 3.76 15.44 18.60
CA ALA A 10 3.80 15.64 17.16
C ALA A 10 2.45 15.32 16.49
N LYS A 11 1.74 14.27 16.96
CA LYS A 11 0.39 13.94 16.48
C LYS A 11 -0.61 15.06 16.79
N THR A 12 -0.58 15.61 18.00
CA THR A 12 -1.48 16.71 18.40
C THR A 12 -1.28 17.95 17.56
N VAL A 13 -0.02 18.35 17.33
CA VAL A 13 0.31 19.50 16.47
C VAL A 13 -0.19 19.26 15.05
N VAL A 14 0.11 18.11 14.44
CA VAL A 14 -0.34 17.81 13.07
C VAL A 14 -1.87 17.79 12.97
N ALA A 15 -2.57 17.19 13.94
CA ALA A 15 -4.03 17.13 13.96
C ALA A 15 -4.69 18.51 14.11
N ALA A 16 -4.04 19.45 14.80
CA ALA A 16 -4.52 20.83 14.96
C ALA A 16 -4.47 21.64 13.64
N PHE A 17 -3.74 21.18 12.62
CA PHE A 17 -3.57 21.89 11.35
C PHE A 17 -4.08 21.06 10.16
N PRO A 18 -5.34 21.23 9.73
CA PRO A 18 -5.94 20.46 8.64
C PRO A 18 -5.18 20.51 7.30
N LYS A 19 -4.49 21.63 7.02
CA LYS A 19 -3.65 21.78 5.82
C LYS A 19 -2.43 20.86 5.86
N VAL A 20 -1.84 20.66 7.03
CA VAL A 20 -0.69 19.75 7.24
C VAL A 20 -1.14 18.30 7.07
N VAL A 21 -2.30 17.94 7.63
CA VAL A 21 -2.90 16.62 7.43
C VAL A 21 -3.14 16.33 5.94
N LYS A 22 -3.75 17.27 5.21
CA LYS A 22 -3.96 17.13 3.76
C LYS A 22 -2.65 17.01 2.98
N ALA A 23 -1.63 17.81 3.31
CA ALA A 23 -0.32 17.72 2.66
C ALA A 23 0.33 16.35 2.90
N LEU A 24 0.28 15.83 4.13
CA LEU A 24 0.81 14.50 4.46
C LEU A 24 0.05 13.36 3.77
N GLN A 25 -1.26 13.47 3.64
CA GLN A 25 -2.07 12.50 2.90
C GLN A 25 -1.75 12.53 1.40
N ALA A 26 -1.53 13.71 0.83
CA ALA A 26 -1.13 13.86 -0.58
C ALA A 26 0.29 13.34 -0.86
N MET A 27 1.16 13.27 0.15
CA MET A 27 2.52 12.72 0.03
C MET A 27 2.57 11.18 0.11
N GLY A 28 1.52 10.53 0.62
CA GLY A 28 1.43 9.07 0.70
C GLY A 28 0.78 8.48 -0.55
N SER A 29 1.45 8.58 -1.70
CA SER A 29 0.90 8.09 -2.97
C SER A 29 1.22 6.61 -3.24
N GLY A 30 2.05 5.95 -2.45
CA GLY A 30 2.43 4.56 -2.72
C GLY A 30 1.36 3.52 -2.45
N ALA A 31 1.64 2.28 -2.85
CA ALA A 31 0.86 1.10 -2.50
C ALA A 31 1.77 -0.12 -2.30
N MET A 32 1.42 -0.97 -1.35
CA MET A 32 2.16 -2.20 -1.05
C MET A 32 1.19 -3.35 -0.80
N VAL A 33 1.53 -4.54 -1.29
CA VAL A 33 0.82 -5.80 -1.04
C VAL A 33 1.83 -6.84 -0.56
N VAL A 34 1.49 -7.51 0.53
CA VAL A 34 2.35 -8.52 1.15
C VAL A 34 1.61 -9.85 1.21
N ASN A 35 2.21 -10.91 0.66
CA ASN A 35 1.76 -12.27 0.88
C ASN A 35 2.43 -12.79 2.17
N VAL A 36 1.61 -13.23 3.12
CA VAL A 36 2.04 -13.71 4.44
C VAL A 36 1.59 -15.14 4.60
N GLY A 37 2.51 -16.02 4.99
CA GLY A 37 2.20 -17.42 5.27
C GLY A 37 1.37 -17.59 6.54
N SER A 38 0.78 -18.78 6.73
CA SER A 38 0.09 -19.12 7.98
C SER A 38 1.00 -19.06 9.22
N ASP A 39 2.32 -19.11 9.03
CA ASP A 39 3.34 -18.91 10.05
C ASP A 39 3.66 -17.44 10.35
N GLY A 40 2.93 -16.50 9.76
CA GLY A 40 3.13 -15.06 9.93
C GLY A 40 4.36 -14.51 9.21
N LYS A 41 5.08 -15.34 8.44
CA LYS A 41 6.27 -14.91 7.70
C LYS A 41 5.88 -14.34 6.35
N MET A 42 6.47 -13.20 5.99
CA MET A 42 6.40 -12.66 4.65
C MET A 42 6.97 -13.66 3.65
N ARG A 43 6.20 -13.96 2.60
CA ARG A 43 6.62 -14.83 1.49
C ARG A 43 7.02 -14.01 0.28
N ARG A 44 6.23 -12.99 -0.04
CA ARG A 44 6.40 -12.11 -1.20
C ARG A 44 5.87 -10.73 -0.88
N MET A 45 6.41 -9.73 -1.55
CA MET A 45 5.98 -8.33 -1.45
C MET A 45 6.00 -7.71 -2.84
N LEU A 46 4.95 -6.96 -3.14
CA LEU A 46 4.88 -6.08 -4.30
C LEU A 46 4.74 -4.65 -3.76
N ASP A 47 5.62 -3.77 -4.19
CA ASP A 47 5.69 -2.39 -3.70
C ASP A 47 5.77 -1.40 -4.88
N ASP A 48 4.97 -0.35 -4.80
CA ASP A 48 5.00 0.83 -5.68
C ASP A 48 5.10 2.05 -4.75
N PRO A 49 6.31 2.36 -4.25
CA PRO A 49 6.48 3.34 -3.17
C PRO A 49 6.07 4.76 -3.58
N ASP A 50 6.18 5.07 -4.88
CA ASP A 50 5.81 6.36 -5.44
C ASP A 50 4.36 6.39 -5.99
N GLY A 51 3.72 5.22 -6.13
CA GLY A 51 2.38 5.09 -6.70
C GLY A 51 2.33 5.37 -8.20
N LYS A 52 3.41 5.07 -8.92
CA LYS A 52 3.54 5.37 -10.36
C LYS A 52 2.52 4.61 -11.20
N VAL A 53 2.20 3.38 -10.79
CA VAL A 53 1.20 2.54 -11.43
C VAL A 53 -0.11 2.59 -10.65
N MET A 54 -0.04 2.39 -9.33
CA MET A 54 -1.23 2.34 -8.48
C MET A 54 -0.95 2.90 -7.10
N SER A 55 -1.89 3.69 -6.58
CA SER A 55 -1.85 4.22 -5.20
C SER A 55 -3.01 3.64 -4.38
N PHE A 56 -2.86 3.63 -3.05
CA PHE A 56 -3.95 3.35 -2.11
C PHE A 56 -4.73 2.05 -2.42
N VAL A 57 -3.99 0.95 -2.54
CA VAL A 57 -4.55 -0.40 -2.66
C VAL A 57 -5.26 -0.78 -1.35
N THR A 58 -6.50 -1.26 -1.48
CA THR A 58 -7.35 -1.64 -0.35
C THR A 58 -7.67 -3.13 -0.32
N SER A 59 -7.45 -3.85 -1.43
CA SER A 59 -7.66 -5.29 -1.51
C SER A 59 -6.70 -5.96 -2.48
N ALA A 60 -6.38 -7.22 -2.18
CA ALA A 60 -5.56 -8.09 -3.00
C ALA A 60 -6.15 -9.51 -2.99
N MET A 61 -6.31 -10.12 -4.17
CA MET A 61 -6.88 -11.46 -4.29
C MET A 61 -6.20 -12.25 -5.40
N GLU A 62 -5.71 -13.44 -5.07
CA GLU A 62 -5.21 -14.38 -6.07
C GLU A 62 -6.37 -15.19 -6.64
N PHE A 63 -6.50 -15.21 -7.97
CA PHE A 63 -7.50 -16.01 -8.67
C PHE A 63 -6.99 -16.44 -10.04
N GLN A 64 -7.11 -17.73 -10.35
CA GLN A 64 -6.69 -18.34 -11.62
C GLN A 64 -5.26 -17.96 -12.08
N GLY A 65 -4.31 -17.84 -11.15
CA GLY A 65 -2.91 -17.52 -11.45
C GLY A 65 -2.62 -16.04 -11.69
N TYR A 66 -3.57 -15.16 -11.37
CA TYR A 66 -3.39 -13.71 -11.37
C TYR A 66 -3.65 -13.12 -9.98
N LEU A 67 -2.90 -12.09 -9.64
CA LEU A 67 -3.12 -11.26 -8.47
C LEU A 67 -3.94 -10.04 -8.91
N TYR A 68 -5.14 -9.92 -8.35
CA TYR A 68 -6.04 -8.81 -8.58
C TYR A 68 -5.92 -7.79 -7.45
N LEU A 69 -5.83 -6.52 -7.82
CA LEU A 69 -5.66 -5.41 -6.87
C LEU A 69 -6.81 -4.42 -7.00
N GLY A 70 -7.47 -4.13 -5.88
CA GLY A 70 -8.48 -3.08 -5.76
C GLY A 70 -7.88 -1.82 -5.15
N SER A 71 -8.20 -0.66 -5.72
CA SER A 71 -7.79 0.66 -5.22
C SER A 71 -8.99 1.61 -5.22
N LEU A 72 -9.02 2.54 -4.26
CA LEU A 72 -9.99 3.64 -4.25
C LEU A 72 -9.50 4.89 -4.99
N HIS A 73 -8.24 4.90 -5.45
CA HIS A 73 -7.64 6.01 -6.18
C HIS A 73 -7.43 5.72 -7.68
N SER A 74 -7.64 4.47 -8.11
CA SER A 74 -7.49 4.06 -9.52
C SER A 74 -8.85 3.87 -10.19
N ASN A 75 -8.90 4.17 -11.49
CA ASN A 75 -10.05 3.93 -12.37
C ASN A 75 -9.98 2.59 -13.11
N PHE A 76 -9.16 1.66 -12.62
CA PHE A 76 -8.96 0.33 -13.18
C PHE A 76 -8.71 -0.70 -12.07
N VAL A 77 -8.88 -1.98 -12.39
CA VAL A 77 -8.52 -3.10 -11.51
C VAL A 77 -7.12 -3.58 -11.89
N GLY A 78 -6.22 -3.66 -10.92
CA GLY A 78 -4.88 -4.19 -11.15
C GLY A 78 -4.95 -5.69 -11.40
N LYS A 79 -4.17 -6.18 -12.37
CA LYS A 79 -4.04 -7.60 -12.68
C LYS A 79 -2.58 -7.93 -12.98
N LEU A 80 -1.94 -8.67 -12.10
CA LEU A 80 -0.55 -9.11 -12.24
C LEU A 80 -0.49 -10.62 -12.43
N ASN A 81 0.36 -11.10 -13.34
CA ASN A 81 0.60 -12.53 -13.52
C ASN A 81 1.55 -13.01 -12.42
N ILE A 82 1.14 -14.01 -11.63
CA ILE A 82 1.94 -14.51 -10.51
C ILE A 82 2.93 -15.60 -10.96
N ARG A 83 2.83 -16.06 -12.21
CA ARG A 83 3.63 -17.15 -12.78
C ARG A 83 4.83 -16.68 -13.60
N SER A 84 4.92 -15.39 -13.91
CA SER A 84 6.04 -14.82 -14.67
C SER A 84 7.31 -14.62 -13.84
N ASP A 85 7.22 -14.81 -12.52
CA ASP A 85 8.26 -14.48 -11.56
C ASP A 85 8.56 -15.73 -10.72
N HIS A 86 9.26 -16.68 -11.35
CA HIS A 86 9.75 -17.97 -10.83
C HIS A 86 8.65 -18.99 -10.41
N PRO A 87 8.75 -20.26 -10.88
CA PRO A 87 7.76 -21.29 -10.61
C PRO A 87 7.71 -21.66 -9.12
N LEU A 88 6.51 -22.10 -8.70
CA LEU A 88 6.05 -22.39 -7.34
C LEU A 88 6.99 -23.26 -6.50
#